data_AF-I3IJ35-F1
#
_entry.id   AF-I3IJ35-F1
#
_cell.length_a   1.000
_cell.length_b   1.000
_cell.length_c   1.000
_cell.angle_alpha   90.00
_cell.angle_beta   90.00
_cell.angle_gamma   90.00
#
_symmetry.space_group_name_H-M   'P 1'
#
loop_
_entity.id
_entity.type
_entity.pdbx_description
1 polymer ?
#
loop_
_entity_poly.entity_id
_entity_poly.type
_entity_poly.pdbx_seq_one_letter_code
_entity_poly.pdbx_strand_id
1 'polypeptide(L)'
;MQLTDKSRNELFSALLEWGKSHMLSPEIVQDISEIEENCEPFIKSDEFTNFLLNSVEKIRRQVEFAISLFTNIELVTATDEDSLWHDAEVSFIAFDRVNYLMEVLQFLIVPRKKEIAEKAMKALDTIFEKTIGWLEESEFSPLRLVVLNESRRYHLEQIPEDERYRFPWYELYSDYSENTLEIIIENFDTFLSGKWEKLTREIPQEYLHEISLELKRDKLLLSRIKQEASYHKRLLAAVSKPSSLKLWRLGDEAALDYFLPGGVKKSGAVRVSLKLIEDAKIAFEADEICWKFLAAFCGPNLDDKQRLSLLDKVEERIKKIDIHKISENENILKTLKSWFEGNCDNAKLIKISFDTWIKMMEEKAINMHAVEFDESPEKLWNAIMELQKGRMGASNSVEKYINDFVNGCRQVWQIFKSTVDEPSVLYGARAIAASSEKSVQPRKLELNNNPILLSLKPNPKGEYIILSSLALKRVVLGEGVEDYEKIWNYLEHTKNDYWCGCFITNDDKPDVASVQQIENRILAKKTRDYKKAIIGVSPEKIVLEEFIQELPAVIFEGKGPLKDSLVKKVIILVISLE
;
A
#
# COMPACT_ATOMS: atom_id res chain seq x y z
N MET A 1 3.60 -48.79 2.97
CA MET A 1 2.50 -48.03 2.33
C MET A 1 3.18 -46.84 1.68
N GLN A 2 3.29 -46.80 0.35
CA GLN A 2 4.07 -45.75 -0.31
C GLN A 2 3.35 -44.41 -0.14
N LEU A 3 4.00 -43.43 0.50
CA LEU A 3 3.46 -42.07 0.59
C LEU A 3 3.47 -41.39 -0.78
N THR A 4 2.38 -40.68 -1.11
CA THR A 4 2.34 -39.74 -2.23
C THR A 4 3.22 -38.51 -1.93
N ASP A 5 3.67 -37.80 -2.95
CA ASP A 5 4.46 -36.57 -2.76
C ASP A 5 3.70 -35.48 -2.01
N LYS A 6 2.36 -35.44 -2.14
CA LYS A 6 1.49 -34.55 -1.35
C LYS A 6 1.58 -34.90 0.14
N SER A 7 1.41 -36.18 0.49
CA SER A 7 1.50 -36.66 1.88
C SER A 7 2.89 -36.46 2.49
N ARG A 8 3.96 -36.54 1.68
CA ARG A 8 5.33 -36.25 2.13
C ARG A 8 5.52 -34.77 2.47
N ASN A 9 4.96 -33.85 1.68
CA ASN A 9 5.06 -32.42 1.97
C ASN A 9 4.25 -32.00 3.19
N GLU A 10 3.05 -32.56 3.36
CA GLU A 10 2.21 -32.33 4.55
C GLU A 10 2.94 -32.79 5.82
N LEU A 11 3.51 -33.99 5.78
CA LEU A 11 4.29 -34.51 6.90
C LEU A 11 5.54 -33.69 7.19
N PHE A 12 6.29 -33.26 6.17
CA PHE A 12 7.46 -32.41 6.38
C PHE A 12 7.08 -31.08 7.04
N SER A 13 5.95 -30.51 6.60
CA SER A 13 5.41 -29.28 7.19
C SER A 13 4.97 -29.49 8.64
N ALA A 14 4.34 -30.62 8.95
CA ALA A 14 3.96 -30.99 10.31
C ALA A 14 5.18 -31.13 11.23
N LEU A 15 6.25 -31.80 10.78
CA LEU A 15 7.50 -31.89 11.55
C LEU A 15 8.11 -30.51 11.81
N LEU A 16 8.17 -29.63 10.80
CA LEU A 16 8.68 -28.27 10.99
C LEU A 16 7.82 -27.45 11.96
N GLU A 17 6.49 -27.58 11.88
CA GLU A 17 5.57 -26.90 12.80
C GLU A 17 5.71 -27.43 14.22
N TRP A 18 5.95 -28.73 14.40
CA TRP A 18 6.30 -29.32 15.69
C TRP A 18 7.56 -28.67 16.26
N GLY A 19 8.63 -28.61 15.48
CA GLY A 19 9.90 -28.02 15.91
C GLY A 19 9.78 -26.54 16.26
N LYS A 20 9.05 -25.79 15.44
CA LYS A 20 8.75 -24.38 15.69
C LYS A 20 7.94 -24.20 16.97
N SER A 21 6.86 -24.96 17.16
CA SER A 21 5.98 -24.84 18.34
C SER A 21 6.70 -25.25 19.62
N HIS A 22 7.49 -26.34 19.57
CA HIS A 22 8.29 -26.79 20.70
C HIS A 22 9.33 -25.73 21.12
N MET A 23 9.97 -25.08 20.15
CA MET A 23 11.00 -24.06 20.41
C MET A 23 10.42 -22.71 20.82
N LEU A 24 9.40 -22.21 20.11
CA LEU A 24 8.94 -20.82 20.24
C LEU A 24 7.69 -20.66 21.12
N SER A 25 6.94 -21.73 21.37
CA SER A 25 5.69 -21.69 22.14
C SER A 25 5.45 -23.01 22.89
N PRO A 26 6.39 -23.44 23.77
CA PRO A 26 6.32 -24.72 24.45
C PRO A 26 5.09 -24.89 25.34
N GLU A 27 4.42 -23.80 25.73
CA GLU A 27 3.16 -23.80 26.46
C GLU A 27 1.98 -24.40 25.69
N ILE A 28 2.06 -24.52 24.36
CA ILE A 28 1.02 -25.09 23.50
C ILE A 28 1.16 -26.62 23.42
N VAL A 29 1.16 -27.27 24.58
CA VAL A 29 1.43 -28.71 24.75
C VAL A 29 0.44 -29.60 23.97
N GLN A 30 -0.81 -29.16 23.83
CA GLN A 30 -1.85 -29.92 23.11
C GLN A 30 -1.53 -30.04 21.62
N ASP A 31 -1.20 -28.94 20.94
CA ASP A 31 -0.91 -28.95 19.50
C ASP A 31 0.37 -29.76 19.20
N ILE A 32 1.39 -29.64 20.07
CA ILE A 32 2.61 -30.44 19.99
C ILE A 32 2.28 -31.93 20.05
N SER A 33 1.49 -32.34 21.05
CA SER A 33 1.10 -33.75 21.26
C SER A 33 0.29 -34.31 20.08
N GLU A 34 -0.64 -33.54 19.53
CA GLU A 34 -1.44 -33.95 18.37
C GLU A 34 -0.55 -34.17 17.13
N ILE A 35 0.44 -33.30 16.89
CA ILE A 35 1.39 -33.48 15.79
C ILE A 35 2.25 -34.73 16.01
N GLU A 36 2.72 -34.99 17.24
CA GLU A 36 3.46 -36.21 17.55
C GLU A 36 2.68 -37.48 17.25
N GLU A 37 1.42 -37.55 17.72
CA GLU A 37 0.55 -38.71 17.51
C GLU A 37 0.33 -38.98 16.02
N ASN A 38 0.18 -37.92 15.21
CA ASN A 38 0.02 -38.02 13.77
C ASN A 38 1.30 -38.44 13.04
N CYS A 39 2.48 -38.02 13.52
CA CYS A 39 3.77 -38.38 12.94
C CYS A 39 4.28 -39.76 13.38
N GLU A 40 3.88 -40.25 14.56
CA GLU A 40 4.41 -41.46 15.21
C GLU A 40 4.38 -42.72 14.31
N PRO A 41 3.27 -43.06 13.61
CA PRO A 41 3.23 -44.25 12.76
C PRO A 41 4.23 -44.16 11.61
N PHE A 42 4.44 -42.95 11.08
CA PHE A 42 5.36 -42.74 9.98
C PHE A 42 6.82 -42.75 10.45
N ILE A 43 7.13 -42.14 11.60
CA ILE A 43 8.47 -42.16 12.19
C ILE A 43 8.94 -43.61 12.38
N LYS A 44 8.05 -44.51 12.78
CA LYS A 44 8.34 -45.95 12.92
C LYS A 44 8.53 -46.69 11.60
N SER A 45 8.08 -46.16 10.47
CA SER A 45 8.17 -46.82 9.17
C SER A 45 9.59 -46.90 8.61
N ASP A 46 9.87 -47.87 7.74
CA ASP A 46 11.17 -48.03 7.07
C ASP A 46 11.45 -46.91 6.05
N GLU A 47 10.40 -46.27 5.52
CA GLU A 47 10.50 -45.17 4.55
C GLU A 47 10.99 -43.85 5.18
N PHE A 48 10.88 -43.71 6.51
CA PHE A 48 11.21 -42.50 7.25
C PHE A 48 12.65 -42.04 7.03
N THR A 49 13.61 -42.97 6.98
CA THR A 49 15.03 -42.66 6.83
C THR A 49 15.32 -41.90 5.55
N ASN A 50 14.83 -42.43 4.41
CA ASN A 50 15.04 -41.81 3.11
C ASN A 50 14.26 -40.49 3.02
N PHE A 51 13.05 -40.44 3.57
CA PHE A 51 12.28 -39.21 3.65
C PHE A 51 13.03 -38.11 4.40
N LEU A 52 13.54 -38.39 5.60
CA LEU A 52 14.22 -37.40 6.43
C LEU A 52 15.50 -36.88 5.77
N LEU A 53 16.32 -37.76 5.20
CA LEU A 53 17.54 -37.36 4.49
C LEU A 53 17.22 -36.51 3.24
N ASN A 54 16.15 -36.84 2.51
CA ASN A 54 15.69 -36.02 1.38
C ASN A 54 15.15 -34.66 1.83
N SER A 55 14.51 -34.59 2.99
CA SER A 55 14.03 -33.33 3.58
C SER A 55 15.18 -32.42 4.00
N VAL A 56 16.25 -32.97 4.59
CA VAL A 56 17.49 -32.21 4.87
C VAL A 56 18.11 -31.66 3.58
N GLU A 57 18.19 -32.49 2.54
CA GLU A 57 18.68 -32.07 1.22
C GLU A 57 17.79 -30.98 0.59
N LYS A 58 16.47 -31.03 0.80
CA LYS A 58 15.53 -29.98 0.38
C LYS A 58 15.81 -28.67 1.11
N ILE A 59 16.02 -28.70 2.43
CA ILE A 59 16.41 -27.51 3.21
C ILE A 59 17.74 -26.95 2.70
N ARG A 60 18.75 -27.80 2.48
CA ARG A 60 20.05 -27.36 1.94
C ARG A 60 19.91 -26.52 0.67
N ARG A 61 19.09 -26.98 -0.29
CA ARG A 61 18.85 -26.25 -1.54
C ARG A 61 18.12 -24.92 -1.32
N GLN A 62 17.17 -24.89 -0.38
CA GLN A 62 16.46 -23.66 -0.02
C GLN A 62 17.40 -22.64 0.63
N VAL A 63 18.29 -23.09 1.52
CA VAL A 63 19.33 -22.24 2.14
C VAL A 63 20.31 -21.73 1.09
N GLU A 64 20.77 -22.57 0.17
CA GLU A 64 21.66 -22.15 -0.92
C GLU A 64 21.00 -21.11 -1.85
N PHE A 65 19.70 -21.29 -2.14
CA PHE A 65 18.92 -20.30 -2.87
C PHE A 65 18.81 -18.99 -2.09
N ALA A 66 18.45 -19.04 -0.81
CA ALA A 66 18.35 -17.86 0.05
C ALA A 66 19.68 -17.09 0.12
N ILE A 67 20.81 -17.78 0.34
CA ILE A 67 22.15 -17.17 0.32
C ILE A 67 22.43 -16.49 -1.02
N SER A 68 22.09 -17.13 -2.14
CA SER A 68 22.29 -16.53 -3.47
C SER A 68 21.46 -15.27 -3.67
N LEU A 69 20.24 -15.24 -3.10
CA LEU A 69 19.32 -14.12 -3.17
C LEU A 69 19.82 -12.95 -2.32
N PHE A 70 20.23 -13.19 -1.07
CA PHE A 70 20.80 -12.15 -0.20
C PHE A 70 22.18 -11.65 -0.67
N THR A 71 22.89 -12.45 -1.46
CA THR A 71 24.14 -12.04 -2.13
C THR A 71 23.87 -11.13 -3.35
N ASN A 72 22.65 -11.12 -3.88
CA ASN A 72 22.27 -10.22 -4.98
C ASN A 72 22.36 -8.77 -4.52
N ILE A 73 23.27 -8.00 -5.13
CA ILE A 73 23.55 -6.63 -4.73
C ILE A 73 22.37 -5.67 -4.97
N GLU A 74 21.45 -6.02 -5.88
CA GLU A 74 20.27 -5.21 -6.16
C GLU A 74 19.28 -5.17 -4.98
N LEU A 75 19.34 -6.16 -4.07
CA LEU A 75 18.47 -6.20 -2.88
C LEU A 75 18.64 -4.97 -1.99
N VAL A 76 19.86 -4.40 -1.94
CA VAL A 76 20.23 -3.23 -1.12
C VAL A 76 19.36 -2.00 -1.41
N THR A 77 18.82 -1.92 -2.62
CA THR A 77 18.01 -0.81 -3.10
C THR A 77 16.58 -1.22 -3.43
N ALA A 78 16.22 -2.49 -3.16
CA ALA A 78 14.89 -2.99 -3.42
C ALA A 78 13.91 -2.47 -2.38
N THR A 79 12.71 -2.09 -2.81
CA THR A 79 11.62 -1.68 -1.92
C THR A 79 10.59 -2.78 -1.79
N ASP A 80 9.60 -2.59 -0.93
CA ASP A 80 8.43 -3.46 -0.79
C ASP A 80 7.52 -3.51 -2.03
N GLU A 81 7.82 -2.73 -3.08
CA GLU A 81 7.18 -2.83 -4.39
C GLU A 81 7.91 -3.81 -5.32
N ASP A 82 9.16 -4.18 -5.00
CA ASP A 82 9.99 -5.05 -5.81
C ASP A 82 9.81 -6.53 -5.44
N SER A 83 9.63 -7.38 -6.46
CA SER A 83 9.57 -8.84 -6.28
C SER A 83 10.79 -9.42 -5.54
N LEU A 84 11.97 -8.83 -5.76
CA LEU A 84 13.21 -9.25 -5.11
C LEU A 84 13.16 -9.09 -3.59
N TRP A 85 12.51 -8.03 -3.10
CA TRP A 85 12.36 -7.77 -1.67
C TRP A 85 11.46 -8.83 -1.03
N HIS A 86 10.31 -9.13 -1.65
CA HIS A 86 9.40 -10.17 -1.15
C HIS A 86 10.01 -11.57 -1.20
N ASP A 87 10.72 -11.89 -2.28
CA ASP A 87 11.43 -13.17 -2.39
C ASP A 87 12.48 -13.30 -1.28
N ALA A 88 13.18 -12.20 -0.94
CA ALA A 88 14.19 -12.17 0.11
C ALA A 88 13.57 -12.31 1.50
N GLU A 89 12.48 -11.59 1.77
CA GLU A 89 11.72 -11.72 3.02
C GLU A 89 11.29 -13.18 3.28
N VAL A 90 10.65 -13.80 2.31
CA VAL A 90 10.19 -15.20 2.42
C VAL A 90 11.36 -16.18 2.56
N SER A 91 12.52 -15.84 2.01
CA SER A 91 13.70 -16.71 2.01
C SER A 91 14.34 -16.86 3.40
N PHE A 92 14.10 -15.95 4.36
CA PHE A 92 14.58 -16.14 5.74
C PHE A 92 14.03 -17.42 6.38
N ILE A 93 12.80 -17.82 6.03
CA ILE A 93 12.18 -19.06 6.51
C ILE A 93 13.04 -20.28 6.18
N ALA A 94 13.83 -20.24 5.10
CA ALA A 94 14.74 -21.34 4.76
C ALA A 94 15.81 -21.56 5.84
N PHE A 95 16.31 -20.50 6.46
CA PHE A 95 17.28 -20.58 7.55
C PHE A 95 16.61 -21.08 8.83
N ASP A 96 15.42 -20.56 9.15
CA ASP A 96 14.66 -20.97 10.34
C ASP A 96 14.33 -22.47 10.35
N ARG A 97 14.02 -23.03 9.17
CA ARG A 97 13.76 -24.46 8.99
C ARG A 97 14.92 -25.36 9.41
N VAL A 98 16.15 -24.86 9.36
CA VAL A 98 17.32 -25.59 9.87
C VAL A 98 17.16 -25.79 11.38
N ASN A 99 16.93 -24.72 12.13
CA ASN A 99 16.75 -24.75 13.59
C ASN A 99 15.55 -25.60 14.00
N TYR A 100 14.40 -25.42 13.33
CA TYR A 100 13.20 -26.19 13.64
C TYR A 100 13.41 -27.69 13.41
N LEU A 101 14.09 -28.07 12.33
CA LEU A 101 14.37 -29.49 12.08
C LEU A 101 15.41 -30.04 13.06
N MET A 102 16.41 -29.26 13.47
CA MET A 102 17.35 -29.67 14.53
C MET A 102 16.59 -29.97 15.84
N GLU A 103 15.64 -29.13 16.21
CA GLU A 103 14.79 -29.34 17.39
C GLU A 103 13.99 -30.66 17.30
N VAL A 104 13.35 -30.89 16.15
CA VAL A 104 12.65 -32.16 15.85
C VAL A 104 13.60 -33.35 15.99
N LEU A 105 14.79 -33.27 15.43
CA LEU A 105 15.74 -34.37 15.50
C LEU A 105 16.11 -34.68 16.95
N GLN A 106 16.43 -33.65 17.74
CA GLN A 106 16.89 -33.78 19.11
C GLN A 106 15.83 -34.34 20.05
N PHE A 107 14.61 -33.85 19.98
CA PHE A 107 13.58 -34.16 20.97
C PHE A 107 12.57 -35.20 20.48
N LEU A 108 12.21 -35.18 19.20
CA LEU A 108 11.23 -36.12 18.65
C LEU A 108 11.90 -37.39 18.08
N ILE A 109 12.98 -37.27 17.32
CA ILE A 109 13.52 -38.41 16.55
C ILE A 109 14.60 -39.20 17.30
N VAL A 110 15.54 -38.55 17.99
CA VAL A 110 16.62 -39.23 18.74
C VAL A 110 16.11 -40.34 19.66
N PRO A 111 15.04 -40.15 20.46
CA PRO A 111 14.51 -41.22 21.33
C PRO A 111 14.02 -42.47 20.57
N ARG A 112 13.68 -42.32 19.29
CA ARG A 112 13.04 -43.35 18.46
C ARG A 112 14.00 -43.99 17.47
N LYS A 113 14.88 -43.20 16.84
CA LYS A 113 15.77 -43.58 15.74
C LYS A 113 17.11 -42.82 15.80
N LYS A 114 17.86 -43.03 16.88
CA LYS A 114 19.11 -42.33 17.20
C LYS A 114 20.11 -42.21 16.03
N GLU A 115 20.48 -43.33 15.40
CA GLU A 115 21.51 -43.33 14.33
C GLU A 115 21.13 -42.44 13.14
N ILE A 116 19.86 -42.47 12.74
CA ILE A 116 19.36 -41.66 11.61
C ILE A 116 19.30 -40.19 12.01
N ALA A 117 18.88 -39.90 13.25
CA ALA A 117 18.85 -38.54 13.78
C ALA A 117 20.25 -37.93 13.84
N GLU A 118 21.26 -38.66 14.31
CA GLU A 118 22.65 -38.20 14.35
C GLU A 118 23.19 -37.90 12.94
N LYS A 119 22.89 -38.76 11.96
CA LYS A 119 23.29 -38.53 10.56
C LYS A 119 22.63 -37.28 9.97
N ALA A 120 21.34 -37.08 10.21
CA ALA A 120 20.60 -35.91 9.75
C ALA A 120 21.05 -34.63 10.48
N MET A 121 21.32 -34.71 11.78
CA MET A 121 21.79 -33.60 12.61
C MET A 121 23.12 -33.07 12.08
N LYS A 122 24.10 -33.96 11.86
CA LYS A 122 25.41 -33.57 11.30
C LYS A 122 25.30 -32.85 9.95
N ALA A 123 24.34 -33.23 9.12
CA ALA A 123 24.10 -32.58 7.84
C ALA A 123 23.46 -31.19 8.01
N LEU A 124 22.55 -31.02 8.98
CA LEU A 124 21.99 -29.71 9.34
C LEU A 124 23.04 -28.80 9.98
N ASP A 125 23.90 -29.32 10.87
CA ASP A 125 25.02 -28.57 11.44
C ASP A 125 25.92 -28.00 10.35
N THR A 126 26.23 -28.80 9.32
CA THR A 126 27.03 -28.33 8.17
C THR A 126 26.32 -27.20 7.39
N ILE A 127 24.99 -27.27 7.27
CA ILE A 127 24.19 -26.22 6.61
C ILE A 127 24.19 -24.95 7.48
N PHE A 128 23.99 -25.09 8.79
CA PHE A 128 24.02 -23.99 9.75
C PHE A 128 25.38 -23.31 9.76
N GLU A 129 26.47 -24.06 9.93
CA GLU A 129 27.85 -23.55 9.88
C GLU A 129 28.15 -22.82 8.57
N LYS A 130 27.65 -23.32 7.44
CA LYS A 130 27.79 -22.63 6.15
C LYS A 130 27.04 -21.30 6.12
N THR A 131 25.82 -21.23 6.67
CA THR A 131 25.05 -19.99 6.77
C THR A 131 25.74 -18.97 7.68
N ILE A 132 26.25 -19.39 8.84
CA ILE A 132 27.02 -18.52 9.74
C ILE A 132 28.31 -18.06 9.07
N GLY A 133 29.06 -18.97 8.46
CA GLY A 133 30.27 -18.66 7.72
C GLY A 133 30.03 -17.62 6.63
N TRP A 134 28.92 -17.72 5.89
CA TRP A 134 28.52 -16.72 4.90
C TRP A 134 28.23 -15.34 5.50
N LEU A 135 27.57 -15.26 6.67
CA LEU A 135 27.34 -13.98 7.37
C LEU A 135 28.66 -13.35 7.87
N GLU A 136 29.63 -14.19 8.22
CA GLU A 136 30.94 -13.78 8.74
C GLU A 136 32.02 -13.64 7.65
N GLU A 137 31.72 -14.03 6.41
CA GLU A 137 32.68 -14.03 5.30
C GLU A 137 33.29 -12.64 5.08
N SER A 138 34.55 -12.61 4.64
CA SER A 138 35.30 -11.35 4.50
C SER A 138 34.78 -10.44 3.38
N GLU A 139 33.86 -10.90 2.54
CA GLU A 139 33.36 -10.15 1.37
C GLU A 139 31.86 -9.84 1.44
N PHE A 140 31.13 -10.42 2.40
CA PHE A 140 29.72 -10.14 2.63
C PHE A 140 29.55 -9.26 3.88
N SER A 141 28.79 -8.17 3.74
CA SER A 141 28.38 -7.36 4.88
C SER A 141 26.91 -7.62 5.25
N PRO A 142 26.59 -7.95 6.51
CA PRO A 142 25.22 -8.05 6.96
C PRO A 142 24.44 -6.72 6.89
N LEU A 143 25.11 -5.59 6.62
CA LEU A 143 24.44 -4.33 6.26
C LEU A 143 23.49 -4.47 5.07
N ARG A 144 23.76 -5.41 4.15
CA ARG A 144 22.86 -5.68 3.02
C ARG A 144 21.46 -6.12 3.45
N LEU A 145 21.31 -6.64 4.67
CA LEU A 145 20.04 -7.09 5.23
C LEU A 145 19.25 -5.97 5.91
N VAL A 146 19.82 -4.77 6.06
CA VAL A 146 19.19 -3.65 6.78
C VAL A 146 17.88 -3.20 6.13
N VAL A 147 17.78 -3.32 4.80
CA VAL A 147 16.55 -3.04 4.03
C VAL A 147 15.36 -3.94 4.42
N LEU A 148 15.63 -5.06 5.11
CA LEU A 148 14.64 -6.01 5.60
C LEU A 148 14.44 -5.89 7.12
N ASN A 149 14.99 -4.87 7.78
CA ASN A 149 15.02 -4.81 9.24
C ASN A 149 13.65 -4.72 9.90
N GLU A 150 12.64 -4.09 9.27
CA GLU A 150 11.27 -4.11 9.80
C GLU A 150 10.78 -5.56 9.98
N SER A 151 10.88 -6.36 8.91
CA SER A 151 10.48 -7.76 8.92
C SER A 151 11.36 -8.61 9.86
N ARG A 152 12.70 -8.41 9.83
CA ARG A 152 13.63 -9.13 10.71
C ARG A 152 13.35 -8.86 12.20
N ARG A 153 13.06 -7.61 12.58
CA ARG A 153 12.66 -7.26 13.95
C ARG A 153 11.34 -7.91 14.34
N TYR A 154 10.34 -7.89 13.46
CA TYR A 154 9.06 -8.55 13.68
C TYR A 154 9.20 -10.06 13.92
N HIS A 155 10.12 -10.72 13.21
CA HIS A 155 10.46 -12.12 13.45
C HIS A 155 11.23 -12.32 14.76
N LEU A 156 12.20 -11.46 15.07
CA LEU A 156 12.98 -11.52 16.30
C LEU A 156 12.12 -11.35 17.56
N GLU A 157 11.08 -10.53 17.50
CA GLU A 157 10.09 -10.35 18.58
C GLU A 157 9.28 -11.61 18.88
N GLN A 158 9.11 -12.50 17.91
CA GLN A 158 8.42 -13.78 18.09
C GLN A 158 9.33 -14.87 18.66
N ILE A 159 10.63 -14.62 18.73
CA ILE A 159 11.61 -15.58 19.23
C ILE A 159 11.89 -15.27 20.70
N PRO A 160 11.67 -16.24 21.62
CA PRO A 160 12.04 -16.10 23.03
C PRO A 160 13.50 -15.67 23.17
N GLU A 161 13.77 -14.76 24.12
CA GLU A 161 15.10 -14.14 24.27
C GLU A 161 16.21 -15.19 24.46
N ASP A 162 15.92 -16.27 25.17
CA ASP A 162 16.82 -17.40 25.41
C ASP A 162 17.07 -18.28 24.18
N GLU A 163 16.26 -18.19 23.12
CA GLU A 163 16.42 -18.94 21.86
C GLU A 163 16.98 -18.09 20.71
N ARG A 164 17.10 -16.77 20.87
CA ARG A 164 17.58 -15.84 19.82
C ARG A 164 18.96 -16.19 19.27
N TYR A 165 19.84 -16.77 20.09
CA TYR A 165 21.18 -17.19 19.68
C TYR A 165 21.18 -18.20 18.52
N ARG A 166 20.08 -18.92 18.30
CA ARG A 166 19.93 -19.85 17.17
C ARG A 166 19.60 -19.14 15.86
N PHE A 167 19.17 -17.88 15.89
CA PHE A 167 18.72 -17.12 14.72
C PHE A 167 19.53 -15.84 14.48
N PRO A 168 20.87 -15.94 14.33
CA PRO A 168 21.74 -14.76 14.25
C PRO A 168 21.45 -13.87 13.03
N TRP A 169 20.83 -14.42 11.97
CA TRP A 169 20.41 -13.65 10.80
C TRP A 169 19.27 -12.66 11.09
N TYR A 170 18.58 -12.73 12.22
CA TYR A 170 17.60 -11.71 12.62
C TYR A 170 18.18 -10.64 13.54
N GLU A 171 19.30 -10.90 14.21
CA GLU A 171 19.85 -9.99 15.23
C GLU A 171 20.88 -9.01 14.66
N LEU A 172 21.75 -9.46 13.74
CA LEU A 172 22.83 -8.65 13.18
C LEU A 172 22.34 -7.33 12.56
N TYR A 173 22.76 -6.19 13.11
CA TYR A 173 22.36 -4.85 12.69
C TYR A 173 20.84 -4.61 12.65
N SER A 174 20.04 -5.39 13.39
CA SER A 174 18.58 -5.26 13.40
C SER A 174 18.08 -3.98 14.08
N ASP A 175 18.92 -3.40 14.93
CA ASP A 175 18.77 -2.10 15.58
C ASP A 175 18.93 -0.91 14.62
N TYR A 176 19.47 -1.13 13.42
CA TYR A 176 19.62 -0.08 12.42
C TYR A 176 18.26 0.21 11.76
N SER A 177 18.01 1.46 11.39
CA SER A 177 16.85 1.83 10.59
C SER A 177 16.93 1.19 9.20
N GLU A 178 15.82 0.74 8.60
CA GLU A 178 15.83 0.26 7.21
C GLU A 178 16.32 1.31 6.21
N ASN A 179 16.14 2.60 6.53
CA ASN A 179 16.58 3.73 5.71
C ASN A 179 18.07 4.06 5.90
N THR A 180 18.81 3.32 6.72
CA THR A 180 20.22 3.62 7.03
C THR A 180 21.07 3.75 5.76
N LEU A 181 20.88 2.85 4.78
CA LEU A 181 21.63 2.89 3.53
C LEU A 181 21.18 4.04 2.62
N GLU A 182 19.88 4.36 2.62
CA GLU A 182 19.34 5.51 1.90
C GLU A 182 19.94 6.82 2.44
N ILE A 183 19.92 7.04 3.75
CA ILE A 183 20.52 8.21 4.41
C ILE A 183 22.01 8.35 4.02
N ILE A 184 22.74 7.24 3.96
CA ILE A 184 24.14 7.23 3.51
C ILE A 184 24.27 7.58 2.03
N ILE A 185 23.38 7.08 1.18
CA ILE A 185 23.35 7.38 -0.26
C ILE A 185 23.12 8.88 -0.49
N GLU A 186 22.14 9.48 0.18
CA GLU A 186 21.81 10.90 0.06
C GLU A 186 22.94 11.82 0.55
N ASN A 187 23.66 11.37 1.59
CA ASN A 187 24.72 12.13 2.25
C ASN A 187 26.13 11.56 1.98
N PHE A 188 26.32 10.86 0.87
CA PHE A 188 27.51 10.05 0.62
C PHE A 188 28.84 10.83 0.69
N ASP A 189 28.87 12.05 0.14
CA ASP A 189 30.08 12.92 0.19
C ASP A 189 30.42 13.29 1.66
N THR A 190 29.40 13.56 2.49
CA THR A 190 29.55 13.84 3.93
C THR A 190 30.05 12.60 4.66
N PHE A 191 29.43 11.45 4.40
CA PHE A 191 29.81 10.15 4.98
C PHE A 191 31.28 9.81 4.69
N LEU A 192 31.72 9.89 3.42
CA LEU A 192 33.10 9.60 3.03
C LEU A 192 34.13 10.55 3.64
N SER A 193 33.76 11.82 3.87
CA SER A 193 34.67 12.80 4.44
C SER A 193 34.97 12.59 5.93
N GLY A 194 34.21 11.72 6.61
CA GLY A 194 34.29 11.50 8.05
C GLY A 194 33.70 12.64 8.90
N LYS A 195 33.12 13.66 8.27
CA LYS A 195 32.47 14.81 8.94
C LYS A 195 31.00 14.50 9.21
N TRP A 196 30.77 13.62 10.18
CA TRP A 196 29.46 13.02 10.42
C TRP A 196 28.51 13.87 11.26
N GLU A 197 28.84 15.12 11.60
CA GLU A 197 28.05 15.94 12.53
C GLU A 197 26.60 16.18 12.07
N LYS A 198 26.33 16.07 10.77
CA LYS A 198 24.98 16.14 10.21
C LYS A 198 24.26 14.79 10.24
N LEU A 199 24.98 13.70 10.01
CA LEU A 199 24.46 12.34 9.95
C LEU A 199 24.11 11.80 11.34
N THR A 200 24.78 12.27 12.39
CA THR A 200 24.55 11.82 13.78
C THR A 200 23.16 12.16 14.32
N ARG A 201 22.38 12.97 13.60
CA ARG A 201 20.97 13.22 13.92
C ARG A 201 20.05 12.05 13.57
N GLU A 202 20.47 11.23 12.59
CA GLU A 202 19.66 10.17 12.02
C GLU A 202 20.27 8.80 12.29
N ILE A 203 21.60 8.70 12.29
CA ILE A 203 22.34 7.46 12.56
C ILE A 203 23.33 7.72 13.71
N PRO A 204 23.25 6.98 14.84
CA PRO A 204 24.21 7.07 15.93
C PRO A 204 25.67 7.00 15.46
N GLN A 205 26.57 7.73 16.14
CA GLN A 205 27.96 7.89 15.70
C GLN A 205 28.73 6.56 15.70
N GLU A 206 28.45 5.71 16.69
CA GLU A 206 28.96 4.35 16.82
C GLU A 206 28.65 3.51 15.57
N TYR A 207 27.40 3.56 15.09
CA TYR A 207 26.96 2.83 13.91
C TYR A 207 27.62 3.38 12.65
N LEU A 208 27.80 4.70 12.53
CA LEU A 208 28.52 5.27 11.38
C LEU A 208 29.96 4.77 11.26
N HIS A 209 30.64 4.55 12.41
CA HIS A 209 31.98 3.98 12.41
C HIS A 209 31.97 2.53 11.93
N GLU A 210 31.06 1.73 12.46
CA GLU A 210 30.90 0.33 12.09
C GLU A 210 30.53 0.17 10.61
N ILE A 211 29.58 0.98 10.13
CA ILE A 211 29.19 1.01 8.72
C ILE A 211 30.39 1.36 7.83
N SER A 212 31.24 2.30 8.24
CA SER A 212 32.47 2.62 7.49
C SER A 212 33.42 1.43 7.36
N LEU A 213 33.53 0.59 8.39
CA LEU A 213 34.36 -0.62 8.36
C LEU A 213 33.73 -1.69 7.48
N GLU A 214 32.42 -1.90 7.61
CA GLU A 214 31.65 -2.84 6.81
C GLU A 214 31.68 -2.52 5.32
N LEU A 215 31.54 -1.25 4.94
CA LEU A 215 31.65 -0.82 3.54
C LEU A 215 33.07 -0.94 2.97
N LYS A 216 34.11 -0.93 3.82
CA LYS A 216 35.49 -1.24 3.36
C LYS A 216 35.67 -2.73 3.13
N ARG A 217 34.99 -3.57 3.91
CA ARG A 217 34.98 -5.03 3.79
C ARG A 217 34.26 -5.45 2.52
N ASP A 218 33.03 -4.98 2.34
CA ASP A 218 32.16 -5.32 1.22
C ASP A 218 32.26 -4.30 0.08
N LYS A 219 33.21 -4.55 -0.83
CA LYS A 219 33.48 -3.66 -1.98
C LYS A 219 32.32 -3.55 -2.96
N LEU A 220 31.51 -4.61 -3.10
CA LEU A 220 30.35 -4.60 -3.99
C LEU A 220 29.26 -3.69 -3.43
N LEU A 221 29.00 -3.78 -2.12
CA LEU A 221 28.09 -2.87 -1.42
C LEU A 221 28.52 -1.41 -1.56
N LEU A 222 29.79 -1.11 -1.29
CA LEU A 222 30.33 0.25 -1.46
C LEU A 222 30.19 0.75 -2.90
N SER A 223 30.43 -0.10 -3.90
CA SER A 223 30.28 0.27 -5.31
C SER A 223 28.82 0.60 -5.66
N ARG A 224 27.87 -0.20 -5.16
CA ARG A 224 26.43 0.03 -5.37
C ARG A 224 25.98 1.34 -4.73
N ILE A 225 26.32 1.56 -3.46
CA ILE A 225 26.00 2.82 -2.74
C ILE A 225 26.59 4.03 -3.47
N LYS A 226 27.85 3.95 -3.93
CA LYS A 226 28.49 5.03 -4.69
C LYS A 226 27.77 5.31 -6.01
N GLN A 227 27.30 4.27 -6.70
CA GLN A 227 26.54 4.41 -7.94
C GLN A 227 25.20 5.12 -7.68
N GLU A 228 24.46 4.68 -6.67
CA GLU A 228 23.18 5.29 -6.28
C GLU A 228 23.34 6.73 -5.82
N ALA A 229 24.36 7.02 -4.99
CA ALA A 229 24.67 8.39 -4.58
C ALA A 229 24.96 9.30 -5.79
N SER A 230 25.62 8.77 -6.82
CA SER A 230 25.87 9.48 -8.07
C SER A 230 24.60 9.71 -8.89
N TYR A 231 23.65 8.77 -8.88
CA TYR A 231 22.34 8.96 -9.51
C TYR A 231 21.50 9.98 -8.74
N HIS A 232 21.39 9.84 -7.42
CA HIS A 232 20.68 10.77 -6.56
C HIS A 232 21.21 12.20 -6.72
N LYS A 233 22.53 12.40 -6.70
CA LYS A 233 23.16 13.71 -6.94
C LYS A 233 22.82 14.27 -8.32
N ARG A 234 22.81 13.43 -9.36
CA ARG A 234 22.44 13.83 -10.73
C ARG A 234 20.95 14.15 -10.86
N LEU A 235 20.09 13.41 -10.15
CA LEU A 235 18.66 13.65 -10.09
C LEU A 235 18.38 14.99 -9.40
N LEU A 236 18.96 15.23 -8.21
CA LEU A 236 18.86 16.52 -7.52
C LEU A 236 19.36 17.68 -8.41
N ALA A 237 20.49 17.49 -9.10
CA ALA A 237 20.99 18.49 -10.04
C ALA A 237 20.05 18.70 -11.23
N ALA A 238 19.43 17.65 -11.76
CA ALA A 238 18.47 17.74 -12.85
C ALA A 238 17.16 18.43 -12.43
N VAL A 239 16.61 18.06 -11.27
CA VAL A 239 15.41 18.68 -10.67
C VAL A 239 15.67 20.15 -10.33
N SER A 240 16.90 20.51 -9.94
CA SER A 240 17.26 21.90 -9.64
C SER A 240 17.41 22.81 -10.87
N LYS A 241 17.39 22.27 -12.10
CA LYS A 241 17.61 23.05 -13.33
C LYS A 241 16.34 23.79 -13.80
N PRO A 242 15.16 23.16 -13.90
CA PRO A 242 13.93 23.89 -14.15
C PRO A 242 13.57 24.71 -12.92
N SER A 243 13.38 26.01 -13.11
CA SER A 243 13.02 26.88 -11.99
C SER A 243 11.62 26.53 -11.46
N SER A 244 10.74 26.03 -12.33
CA SER A 244 9.43 25.50 -11.98
C SER A 244 9.49 24.33 -10.97
N LEU A 245 10.35 23.34 -11.20
CA LEU A 245 10.57 22.24 -10.25
C LEU A 245 11.17 22.74 -8.93
N LYS A 246 12.11 23.69 -9.00
CA LYS A 246 12.67 24.33 -7.81
C LYS A 246 11.60 25.08 -7.02
N LEU A 247 10.70 25.81 -7.68
CA LEU A 247 9.58 26.50 -7.03
C LEU A 247 8.58 25.53 -6.43
N TRP A 248 8.24 24.45 -7.13
CA TRP A 248 7.34 23.41 -6.60
C TRP A 248 7.89 22.84 -5.29
N ARG A 249 9.16 22.40 -5.30
CA ARG A 249 9.83 21.87 -4.11
C ARG A 249 9.89 22.90 -2.96
N LEU A 250 10.22 24.16 -3.26
CA LEU A 250 10.26 25.21 -2.24
C LEU A 250 8.89 25.49 -1.63
N GLY A 251 7.83 25.43 -2.44
CA GLY A 251 6.46 25.59 -1.95
C GLY A 251 6.04 24.43 -1.05
N ASP A 252 6.41 23.21 -1.43
CA ASP A 252 6.07 21.99 -0.70
C ASP A 252 6.80 21.89 0.66
N GLU A 253 8.11 22.13 0.67
CA GLU A 253 8.91 22.22 1.91
C GLU A 253 8.35 23.32 2.84
N ALA A 254 8.02 24.49 2.29
CA ALA A 254 7.51 25.60 3.08
C ALA A 254 6.11 25.36 3.62
N ALA A 255 5.23 24.65 2.90
CA ALA A 255 3.84 24.43 3.31
C ALA A 255 3.72 23.77 4.70
N LEU A 256 4.74 23.00 5.11
CA LEU A 256 4.83 22.38 6.43
C LEU A 256 4.91 23.40 7.58
N ASP A 257 5.43 24.60 7.31
CA ASP A 257 5.64 25.66 8.31
C ASP A 257 4.48 26.67 8.41
N TYR A 258 3.53 26.65 7.46
CA TYR A 258 2.45 27.64 7.37
C TYR A 258 1.08 27.04 7.68
N PHE A 259 0.38 27.60 8.67
CA PHE A 259 -0.95 27.16 9.07
C PHE A 259 -2.06 28.04 8.49
N LEU A 260 -3.11 27.40 7.96
CA LEU A 260 -4.31 28.11 7.54
C LEU A 260 -5.07 28.69 8.76
N PRO A 261 -5.54 29.95 8.69
CA PRO A 261 -6.35 30.57 9.74
C PRO A 261 -7.65 29.80 10.03
N GLY A 262 -8.13 29.89 11.27
CA GLY A 262 -9.33 29.16 11.71
C GLY A 262 -10.58 29.45 10.88
N GLY A 263 -10.76 30.70 10.41
CA GLY A 263 -11.86 31.07 9.52
C GLY A 263 -11.79 30.37 8.16
N VAL A 264 -10.59 30.19 7.61
CA VAL A 264 -10.36 29.48 6.35
C VAL A 264 -10.66 27.99 6.51
N LYS A 265 -10.19 27.37 7.62
CA LYS A 265 -10.47 25.96 7.92
C LYS A 265 -11.97 25.69 8.04
N LYS A 266 -12.72 26.59 8.69
CA LYS A 266 -14.18 26.48 8.83
C LYS A 266 -14.94 26.64 7.52
N SER A 267 -14.45 27.50 6.62
CA SER A 267 -15.10 27.79 5.34
C SER A 267 -14.67 26.85 4.20
N GLY A 268 -13.69 25.97 4.43
CA GLY A 268 -13.11 25.07 3.42
C GLY A 268 -11.99 25.75 2.61
N ALA A 269 -10.76 25.22 2.69
CA ALA A 269 -9.60 25.84 2.05
C ALA A 269 -9.71 25.89 0.52
N VAL A 270 -10.19 24.81 -0.11
CA VAL A 270 -10.42 24.77 -1.56
C VAL A 270 -11.48 25.80 -1.96
N ARG A 271 -12.57 25.87 -1.20
CA ARG A 271 -13.70 26.77 -1.45
C ARG A 271 -13.31 28.24 -1.35
N VAL A 272 -12.53 28.62 -0.33
CA VAL A 272 -12.03 29.98 -0.17
C VAL A 272 -11.06 30.33 -1.31
N SER A 273 -10.18 29.39 -1.69
CA SER A 273 -9.23 29.57 -2.80
C SER A 273 -9.95 29.76 -4.14
N LEU A 274 -10.96 28.93 -4.41
CA LEU A 274 -11.85 29.03 -5.56
C LEU A 274 -12.49 30.40 -5.65
N LYS A 275 -13.09 30.86 -4.54
CA LYS A 275 -13.78 32.14 -4.50
C LYS A 275 -12.82 33.33 -4.63
N LEU A 276 -11.59 33.22 -4.11
CA LEU A 276 -10.54 34.20 -4.36
C LEU A 276 -10.18 34.29 -5.85
N ILE A 277 -10.02 33.14 -6.49
CA ILE A 277 -9.70 33.04 -7.92
C ILE A 277 -10.85 33.58 -8.78
N GLU A 278 -12.10 33.26 -8.47
CA GLU A 278 -13.29 33.79 -9.15
C GLU A 278 -13.38 35.32 -9.08
N ASP A 279 -13.06 35.88 -7.92
CA ASP A 279 -13.16 37.32 -7.68
C ASP A 279 -11.88 38.08 -8.10
N ALA A 280 -10.87 37.37 -8.62
CA ALA A 280 -9.64 37.94 -9.12
C ALA A 280 -9.94 38.90 -10.28
N LYS A 281 -9.65 40.19 -10.07
CA LYS A 281 -9.73 41.20 -11.13
C LYS A 281 -8.48 41.14 -11.99
N ILE A 282 -8.48 40.29 -13.02
CA ILE A 282 -7.41 40.26 -14.02
C ILE A 282 -7.63 41.43 -14.98
N ALA A 283 -6.85 42.50 -14.79
CA ALA A 283 -6.82 43.61 -15.73
C ALA A 283 -5.63 43.49 -16.69
N PHE A 284 -4.53 42.89 -16.23
CA PHE A 284 -3.28 42.79 -16.97
C PHE A 284 -2.68 41.38 -16.94
N GLU A 285 -1.78 41.10 -17.88
CA GLU A 285 -1.02 39.84 -17.94
C GLU A 285 -0.22 39.57 -16.64
N ALA A 286 0.24 40.62 -15.97
CA ALA A 286 0.93 40.52 -14.69
C ALA A 286 0.03 39.90 -13.61
N ASP A 287 -1.22 40.36 -13.49
CA ASP A 287 -2.20 39.82 -12.54
C ASP A 287 -2.39 38.31 -12.75
N GLU A 288 -2.56 37.89 -14.01
CA GLU A 288 -2.77 36.49 -14.38
C GLU A 288 -1.59 35.61 -13.92
N ILE A 289 -0.36 36.07 -14.10
CA ILE A 289 0.84 35.32 -13.70
C ILE A 289 0.97 35.28 -12.18
N CYS A 290 0.63 36.37 -11.49
CA CYS A 290 0.66 36.42 -10.03
C CYS A 290 -0.29 35.38 -9.42
N TRP A 291 -1.52 35.31 -9.94
CA TRP A 291 -2.51 34.36 -9.47
C TRP A 291 -2.12 32.91 -9.74
N LYS A 292 -1.55 32.61 -10.92
CA LYS A 292 -1.05 31.26 -11.22
C LYS A 292 0.10 30.85 -10.30
N PHE A 293 1.03 31.77 -10.06
CA PHE A 293 2.14 31.52 -9.16
C PHE A 293 1.63 31.22 -7.75
N LEU A 294 0.80 32.09 -7.18
CA LEU A 294 0.25 31.88 -5.84
C LEU A 294 -0.57 30.59 -5.74
N ALA A 295 -1.43 30.29 -6.72
CA ALA A 295 -2.22 29.07 -6.72
C ALA A 295 -1.33 27.82 -6.80
N ALA A 296 -0.28 27.82 -7.62
CA ALA A 296 0.60 26.66 -7.75
C ALA A 296 1.61 26.52 -6.59
N PHE A 297 2.03 27.64 -6.01
CA PHE A 297 3.07 27.70 -4.98
C PHE A 297 2.51 27.60 -3.56
N CYS A 298 1.33 28.17 -3.30
CA CYS A 298 0.69 28.20 -1.98
C CYS A 298 -0.72 27.57 -1.95
N GLY A 299 -1.32 27.29 -3.11
CA GLY A 299 -2.71 26.86 -3.20
C GLY A 299 -2.93 25.44 -2.66
N PRO A 300 -4.05 25.21 -1.95
CA PRO A 300 -4.41 23.88 -1.47
C PRO A 300 -4.92 22.99 -2.61
N ASN A 301 -4.72 21.67 -2.47
CA ASN A 301 -5.38 20.62 -3.26
C ASN A 301 -5.25 20.74 -4.79
N LEU A 302 -4.08 21.17 -5.28
CA LEU A 302 -3.65 20.92 -6.65
C LEU A 302 -2.68 19.75 -6.66
N ASP A 303 -2.85 18.82 -7.59
CA ASP A 303 -1.90 17.73 -7.79
C ASP A 303 -0.56 18.25 -8.36
N ASP A 304 0.50 17.45 -8.23
CA ASP A 304 1.86 17.85 -8.64
C ASP A 304 1.96 18.19 -10.13
N LYS A 305 1.22 17.47 -10.98
CA LYS A 305 1.21 17.70 -12.43
C LYS A 305 0.58 19.06 -12.76
N GLN A 306 -0.51 19.41 -12.07
CA GLN A 306 -1.21 20.68 -12.18
C GLN A 306 -0.32 21.83 -11.68
N ARG A 307 0.30 21.66 -10.49
CA ARG A 307 1.23 22.64 -9.91
C ARG A 307 2.39 22.92 -10.87
N LEU A 308 3.05 21.88 -11.35
CA LEU A 308 4.18 22.01 -12.28
C LEU A 308 3.76 22.66 -13.60
N SER A 309 2.61 22.27 -14.16
CA SER A 309 2.10 22.89 -15.40
C SER A 309 1.86 24.40 -15.25
N LEU A 310 1.42 24.86 -14.09
CA LEU A 310 1.25 26.29 -13.81
C LEU A 310 2.60 26.98 -13.60
N LEU A 311 3.51 26.38 -12.85
CA LEU A 311 4.83 26.94 -12.58
C LEU A 311 5.70 27.04 -13.85
N ASP A 312 5.59 26.08 -14.77
CA ASP A 312 6.22 26.15 -16.09
C ASP A 312 5.72 27.36 -16.89
N LYS A 313 4.40 27.57 -16.93
CA LYS A 313 3.80 28.74 -17.59
C LYS A 313 4.20 30.05 -16.94
N VAL A 314 4.35 30.07 -15.61
CA VAL A 314 4.85 31.22 -14.85
C VAL A 314 6.30 31.49 -15.23
N GLU A 315 7.16 30.48 -15.24
CA GLU A 315 8.57 30.58 -15.62
C GLU A 315 8.75 31.14 -17.05
N GLU A 316 7.97 30.66 -18.02
CA GLU A 316 8.04 31.12 -19.41
C GLU A 316 7.67 32.60 -19.58
N ARG A 317 6.71 33.09 -18.81
CA ARG A 317 6.14 34.45 -18.95
C ARG A 317 6.85 35.47 -18.07
N ILE A 318 7.20 35.11 -16.83
CA ILE A 318 7.85 36.03 -15.89
C ILE A 318 9.21 36.52 -16.42
N LYS A 319 9.95 35.66 -17.14
CA LYS A 319 11.21 36.02 -17.81
C LYS A 319 11.04 37.10 -18.89
N LYS A 320 9.84 37.26 -19.45
CA LYS A 320 9.54 38.20 -20.55
C LYS A 320 8.92 39.52 -20.08
N ILE A 321 8.41 39.57 -18.84
CA ILE A 321 7.80 40.78 -18.27
C ILE A 321 8.86 41.83 -18.00
N ASP A 322 8.56 43.11 -18.22
CA ASP A 322 9.40 44.23 -17.79
C ASP A 322 9.03 44.65 -16.34
N ILE A 323 10.00 44.65 -15.42
CA ILE A 323 9.79 44.99 -13.99
C ILE A 323 9.21 46.39 -13.83
N HIS A 324 9.59 47.31 -14.71
CA HIS A 324 9.15 48.71 -14.62
C HIS A 324 7.69 48.92 -15.02
N LYS A 325 7.06 47.89 -15.60
CA LYS A 325 5.63 47.89 -15.96
C LYS A 325 4.76 47.21 -14.90
N ILE A 326 5.37 46.55 -13.91
CA ILE A 326 4.69 45.94 -12.78
C ILE A 326 4.33 47.05 -11.79
N SER A 327 3.06 47.14 -11.40
CA SER A 327 2.59 48.17 -10.48
C SER A 327 3.38 48.15 -9.17
N GLU A 328 3.49 49.30 -8.48
CA GLU A 328 4.17 49.35 -7.17
C GLU A 328 3.55 48.43 -6.12
N ASN A 329 2.29 48.07 -6.28
CA ASN A 329 1.54 47.24 -5.35
C ASN A 329 1.74 45.72 -5.57
N GLU A 330 2.35 45.28 -6.67
CA GLU A 330 2.57 43.85 -6.98
C GLU A 330 3.93 43.34 -6.44
N ASN A 331 4.06 43.33 -5.11
CA ASN A 331 5.29 42.92 -4.42
C ASN A 331 5.70 41.46 -4.73
N ILE A 332 4.73 40.56 -4.96
CA ILE A 332 4.98 39.14 -5.25
C ILE A 332 5.69 38.97 -6.59
N LEU A 333 5.18 39.57 -7.67
CA LEU A 333 5.77 39.41 -9.01
C LEU A 333 7.18 40.01 -9.09
N LYS A 334 7.40 41.15 -8.42
CA LYS A 334 8.75 41.75 -8.32
C LYS A 334 9.71 40.83 -7.57
N THR A 335 9.25 40.22 -6.49
CA THR A 335 10.04 39.26 -5.70
C THR A 335 10.33 37.99 -6.50
N LEU A 336 9.31 37.42 -7.16
CA LEU A 336 9.43 36.24 -8.01
C LEU A 336 10.43 36.51 -9.15
N LYS A 337 10.30 37.64 -9.85
CA LYS A 337 11.22 37.97 -10.93
C LYS A 337 12.65 38.21 -10.42
N SER A 338 12.82 38.90 -9.30
CA SER A 338 14.11 39.07 -8.65
C SER A 338 14.73 37.72 -8.25
N TRP A 339 13.92 36.75 -7.83
CA TRP A 339 14.35 35.39 -7.52
C TRP A 339 14.80 34.63 -8.77
N PHE A 340 14.06 34.73 -9.88
CA PHE A 340 14.46 34.17 -11.18
C PHE A 340 15.79 34.75 -11.71
N GLU A 341 16.06 36.02 -11.39
CA GLU A 341 17.31 36.71 -11.74
C GLU A 341 18.45 36.43 -10.74
N GLY A 342 18.21 35.66 -9.68
CA GLY A 342 19.21 35.32 -8.65
C GLY A 342 19.48 36.43 -7.63
N ASN A 343 18.65 37.48 -7.60
CA ASN A 343 18.78 38.66 -6.74
C ASN A 343 17.91 38.58 -5.46
N CYS A 344 17.12 37.52 -5.30
CA CYS A 344 16.29 37.27 -4.13
C CYS A 344 16.54 35.85 -3.61
N ASP A 345 16.69 35.71 -2.29
CA ASP A 345 16.81 34.40 -1.65
C ASP A 345 15.45 33.67 -1.58
N ASN A 346 15.51 32.36 -1.30
CA ASN A 346 14.32 31.51 -1.20
C ASN A 346 13.41 31.94 -0.04
N ALA A 347 13.99 32.28 1.12
CA ALA A 347 13.25 32.59 2.34
C ALA A 347 12.34 33.82 2.17
N LYS A 348 12.84 34.85 1.49
CA LYS A 348 12.10 36.06 1.18
C LYS A 348 10.96 35.79 0.20
N LEU A 349 11.18 34.98 -0.83
CA LEU A 349 10.12 34.58 -1.76
C LEU A 349 9.02 33.78 -1.04
N ILE A 350 9.40 32.77 -0.26
CA ILE A 350 8.48 31.94 0.52
C ILE A 350 7.61 32.82 1.41
N LYS A 351 8.25 33.64 2.25
CA LYS A 351 7.55 34.50 3.20
C LYS A 351 6.55 35.43 2.53
N ILE A 352 6.98 36.18 1.51
CA ILE A 352 6.09 37.13 0.83
C ILE A 352 4.91 36.42 0.17
N SER A 353 5.14 35.24 -0.42
CA SER A 353 4.10 34.48 -1.13
C SER A 353 3.07 33.91 -0.17
N PHE A 354 3.51 33.21 0.89
CA PHE A 354 2.61 32.60 1.87
C PHE A 354 1.90 33.64 2.74
N ASP A 355 2.59 34.69 3.21
CA ASP A 355 1.96 35.77 3.99
C ASP A 355 0.84 36.45 3.17
N THR A 356 1.08 36.67 1.88
CA THR A 356 0.08 37.28 0.99
C THR A 356 -1.09 36.33 0.74
N TRP A 357 -0.81 35.07 0.41
CA TRP A 357 -1.85 34.07 0.14
C TRP A 357 -2.75 33.86 1.36
N ILE A 358 -2.16 33.66 2.55
CA ILE A 358 -2.90 33.45 3.79
C ILE A 358 -3.76 34.65 4.14
N LYS A 359 -3.22 35.87 4.00
CA LYS A 359 -3.99 37.09 4.25
C LYS A 359 -5.19 37.20 3.31
N MET A 360 -5.00 36.92 2.02
CA MET A 360 -6.10 36.94 1.04
C MET A 360 -7.16 35.90 1.39
N MET A 361 -6.74 34.69 1.78
CA MET A 361 -7.63 33.61 2.20
C MET A 361 -8.42 33.99 3.45
N GLU A 362 -7.79 34.60 4.45
CA GLU A 362 -8.43 35.04 5.68
C GLU A 362 -9.47 36.14 5.43
N GLU A 363 -9.08 37.19 4.73
CA GLU A 363 -9.98 38.29 4.33
C GLU A 363 -11.17 37.74 3.53
N LYS A 364 -10.92 36.75 2.67
CA LYS A 364 -11.99 36.14 1.89
C LYS A 364 -12.93 35.29 2.72
N ALA A 365 -12.38 34.46 3.61
CA ALA A 365 -13.17 33.59 4.49
C ALA A 365 -14.10 34.40 5.40
N ILE A 366 -13.67 35.57 5.89
CA ILE A 366 -14.50 36.49 6.70
C ILE A 366 -15.72 36.98 5.90
N ASN A 367 -15.57 37.17 4.59
CA ASN A 367 -16.59 37.72 3.70
C ASN A 367 -17.46 36.66 3.02
N MET A 368 -17.27 35.38 3.34
CA MET A 368 -18.06 34.28 2.75
C MET A 368 -19.22 33.90 3.68
N HIS A 369 -20.46 34.04 3.18
CA HIS A 369 -21.63 33.46 3.84
C HIS A 369 -21.63 31.93 3.68
N ALA A 370 -22.12 31.20 4.68
CA ALA A 370 -22.23 29.75 4.65
C ALA A 370 -23.26 29.32 3.59
N VAL A 371 -22.78 28.99 2.40
CA VAL A 371 -23.53 28.33 1.32
C VAL A 371 -22.76 27.06 0.99
N GLU A 372 -23.47 25.94 0.87
CA GLU A 372 -22.88 24.65 0.50
C GLU A 372 -22.28 24.73 -0.90
N PHE A 373 -21.00 24.37 -1.01
CA PHE A 373 -20.25 24.26 -2.25
C PHE A 373 -19.62 22.89 -2.26
N ASP A 374 -19.61 22.24 -3.42
CA ASP A 374 -18.92 20.97 -3.61
C ASP A 374 -17.41 21.23 -3.81
N GLU A 375 -16.59 20.67 -2.90
CA GLU A 375 -15.18 20.98 -2.65
C GLU A 375 -14.21 20.11 -3.48
N SER A 376 -14.40 20.03 -4.80
CA SER A 376 -13.52 19.19 -5.64
C SER A 376 -12.28 19.92 -6.19
N PRO A 377 -11.09 19.27 -6.23
CA PRO A 377 -9.88 19.78 -6.88
C PRO A 377 -10.08 20.16 -8.36
N GLU A 378 -10.93 19.42 -9.07
CA GLU A 378 -11.23 19.64 -10.48
C GLU A 378 -11.90 21.00 -10.71
N LYS A 379 -12.77 21.45 -9.79
CA LYS A 379 -13.37 22.78 -9.87
C LYS A 379 -12.33 23.87 -9.69
N LEU A 380 -11.41 23.71 -8.75
CA LEU A 380 -10.29 24.64 -8.55
C LEU A 380 -9.44 24.74 -9.82
N TRP A 381 -9.07 23.60 -10.40
CA TRP A 381 -8.35 23.55 -11.65
C TRP A 381 -9.11 24.22 -12.81
N ASN A 382 -10.40 23.93 -12.96
CA ASN A 382 -11.23 24.51 -14.01
C ASN A 382 -11.36 26.04 -13.87
N ALA A 383 -11.54 26.55 -12.65
CA ALA A 383 -11.58 28.00 -12.39
C ALA A 383 -10.24 28.67 -12.77
N ILE A 384 -9.10 28.04 -12.43
CA ILE A 384 -7.78 28.50 -12.84
C ILE A 384 -7.63 28.45 -14.37
N MET A 385 -8.15 27.43 -15.04
CA MET A 385 -8.11 27.32 -16.49
C MET A 385 -9.01 28.34 -17.20
N GLU A 386 -10.14 28.73 -16.61
CA GLU A 386 -10.98 29.82 -17.12
C GLU A 386 -10.34 31.20 -16.91
N LEU A 387 -9.55 31.42 -15.83
CA LEU A 387 -8.65 32.58 -15.73
C LEU A 387 -7.72 32.66 -16.95
N GLN A 388 -7.16 31.52 -17.42
CA GLN A 388 -6.25 31.49 -18.59
C GLN A 388 -6.91 31.92 -19.89
N LYS A 389 -8.22 31.72 -20.01
CA LYS A 389 -8.98 32.06 -21.23
C LYS A 389 -9.44 33.53 -21.25
N GLY A 390 -9.14 34.31 -20.19
CA GLY A 390 -9.54 35.71 -20.08
C GLY A 390 -11.06 35.91 -19.96
N ARG A 391 -11.79 34.92 -19.45
CA ARG A 391 -13.27 34.89 -19.44
C ARG A 391 -13.91 35.37 -18.14
N MET A 392 -13.12 35.80 -17.16
CA MET A 392 -13.65 36.26 -15.87
C MET A 392 -13.68 37.79 -15.78
N GLY A 393 -14.91 38.31 -15.83
CA GLY A 393 -15.24 39.73 -15.68
C GLY A 393 -16.72 40.02 -16.01
N ALA A 394 -17.42 40.61 -15.03
CA ALA A 394 -18.84 41.00 -14.95
C ALA A 394 -19.85 39.87 -14.59
N SER A 395 -20.47 40.09 -13.43
CA SER A 395 -21.33 39.25 -12.59
C SER A 395 -22.62 38.69 -13.20
N ASN A 396 -22.75 38.60 -14.53
CA ASN A 396 -23.97 38.11 -15.18
C ASN A 396 -23.78 36.74 -15.87
N SER A 397 -22.54 36.24 -16.02
CA SER A 397 -22.28 34.99 -16.75
C SER A 397 -22.52 33.73 -15.91
N VAL A 398 -22.25 33.76 -14.60
CA VAL A 398 -22.47 32.60 -13.70
C VAL A 398 -23.96 32.41 -13.43
N GLU A 399 -24.72 33.51 -13.23
CA GLU A 399 -26.17 33.44 -13.05
C GLU A 399 -26.87 32.99 -14.35
N LYS A 400 -26.34 33.37 -15.52
CA LYS A 400 -26.80 32.85 -16.82
C LYS A 400 -26.45 31.37 -16.99
N TYR A 401 -25.26 30.92 -16.59
CA TYR A 401 -24.86 29.53 -16.73
C TYR A 401 -25.60 28.60 -15.76
N ILE A 402 -25.83 29.05 -14.52
CA ILE A 402 -26.66 28.34 -13.54
C ILE A 402 -28.13 28.33 -14.02
N ASN A 403 -28.66 29.43 -14.55
CA ASN A 403 -30.02 29.44 -15.11
C ASN A 403 -30.14 28.59 -16.38
N ASP A 404 -29.15 28.57 -17.26
CA ASP A 404 -29.13 27.74 -18.48
C ASP A 404 -28.99 26.25 -18.12
N PHE A 405 -28.20 25.92 -17.08
CA PHE A 405 -28.05 24.56 -16.55
C PHE A 405 -29.32 24.08 -15.84
N VAL A 406 -29.91 24.92 -14.97
CA VAL A 406 -31.18 24.62 -14.27
C VAL A 406 -32.34 24.52 -15.27
N ASN A 407 -32.39 25.37 -16.31
CA ASN A 407 -33.40 25.26 -17.36
C ASN A 407 -33.18 24.03 -18.26
N GLY A 408 -31.93 23.65 -18.53
CA GLY A 408 -31.59 22.40 -19.22
C GLY A 408 -32.01 21.16 -18.43
N CYS A 409 -31.70 21.12 -17.13
CA CYS A 409 -32.14 20.04 -16.24
C CYS A 409 -33.67 20.01 -16.08
N ARG A 410 -34.34 21.18 -16.07
CA ARG A 410 -35.81 21.28 -15.98
C ARG A 410 -36.50 20.84 -17.28
N GLN A 411 -35.90 21.07 -18.45
CA GLN A 411 -36.39 20.52 -19.73
C GLN A 411 -36.20 19.00 -19.82
N VAL A 412 -35.05 18.48 -19.38
CA VAL A 412 -34.81 17.03 -19.32
C VAL A 412 -35.77 16.37 -18.31
N TRP A 413 -36.03 17.00 -17.17
CA TRP A 413 -36.99 16.52 -16.18
C TRP A 413 -38.45 16.60 -16.66
N GLN A 414 -38.84 17.62 -17.44
CA GLN A 414 -40.17 17.68 -18.06
C GLN A 414 -40.34 16.69 -19.22
N ILE A 415 -39.27 16.39 -19.97
CA ILE A 415 -39.27 15.31 -20.96
C ILE A 415 -39.43 13.96 -20.25
N PHE A 416 -38.68 13.72 -19.16
CA PHE A 416 -38.75 12.49 -18.38
C PHE A 416 -40.10 12.30 -17.67
N LYS A 417 -40.70 13.40 -17.17
CA LYS A 417 -42.02 13.37 -16.50
C LYS A 417 -43.21 13.29 -17.46
N SER A 418 -43.00 13.55 -18.76
CA SER A 418 -44.02 13.38 -19.81
C SER A 418 -43.89 12.08 -20.60
N THR A 419 -42.86 11.25 -20.31
CA THR A 419 -42.61 9.97 -21.01
C THR A 419 -42.80 8.72 -20.14
N VAL A 420 -43.25 8.84 -18.89
CA VAL A 420 -43.56 7.68 -18.04
C VAL A 420 -44.95 7.80 -17.41
N ASP A 421 -45.96 7.57 -18.25
CA ASP A 421 -47.15 6.80 -17.88
C ASP A 421 -47.20 5.61 -18.87
N GLU A 422 -47.00 4.38 -18.38
CA GLU A 422 -47.17 3.13 -19.15
C GLU A 422 -48.66 2.92 -19.57
N PRO A 423 -49.05 2.01 -20.50
CA PRO A 423 -48.30 0.90 -21.14
C PRO A 423 -48.57 0.65 -22.65
N SER A 424 -47.59 0.17 -23.42
CA SER A 424 -47.74 -0.77 -24.58
C SER A 424 -46.38 -0.96 -25.26
N VAL A 425 -45.71 -2.11 -25.13
CA VAL A 425 -45.92 -3.34 -25.92
C VAL A 425 -45.85 -3.12 -27.44
N LEU A 426 -44.76 -3.67 -28.02
CA LEU A 426 -44.63 -4.24 -29.38
C LEU A 426 -44.62 -3.29 -30.61
N TYR A 427 -43.51 -3.27 -31.37
CA TYR A 427 -43.25 -4.19 -32.52
C TYR A 427 -42.10 -3.69 -33.42
N GLY A 428 -41.24 -4.64 -33.84
CA GLY A 428 -40.56 -4.64 -35.17
C GLY A 428 -39.11 -4.14 -35.18
N ALA A 429 -38.10 -4.94 -34.88
CA ALA A 429 -37.47 -5.91 -35.81
C ALA A 429 -37.33 -5.41 -37.26
N ARG A 430 -36.09 -5.13 -37.71
CA ARG A 430 -35.50 -5.57 -39.00
C ARG A 430 -34.19 -4.82 -39.30
N ALA A 431 -33.16 -5.60 -39.64
CA ALA A 431 -31.75 -5.26 -39.88
C ALA A 431 -30.93 -5.36 -38.58
N ILE A 432 -30.18 -6.43 -38.29
CA ILE A 432 -29.20 -7.09 -39.17
C ILE A 432 -29.12 -8.56 -38.73
N ALA A 433 -29.74 -9.43 -39.53
CA ALA A 433 -29.42 -10.84 -39.61
C ALA A 433 -29.32 -11.17 -41.10
N ALA A 434 -28.16 -10.88 -41.69
CA ALA A 434 -27.76 -11.42 -42.98
C ALA A 434 -26.23 -11.41 -43.10
N SER A 435 -25.64 -12.59 -43.21
CA SER A 435 -24.26 -12.91 -43.58
C SER A 435 -23.13 -12.62 -42.57
N SER A 436 -22.92 -13.54 -41.64
CA SER A 436 -21.81 -14.51 -41.76
C SER A 436 -21.75 -15.39 -40.51
N GLU A 437 -22.16 -16.65 -40.70
CA GLU A 437 -21.77 -17.75 -39.82
C GLU A 437 -20.26 -17.89 -39.87
N LYS A 438 -19.60 -17.60 -38.74
CA LYS A 438 -18.39 -18.30 -38.29
C LYS A 438 -18.32 -18.11 -36.77
N SER A 439 -18.18 -19.23 -36.07
CA SER A 439 -18.03 -19.32 -34.62
C SER A 439 -17.02 -18.29 -34.10
N VAL A 440 -17.48 -17.33 -33.32
CA VAL A 440 -16.63 -16.47 -32.49
C VAL A 440 -16.94 -16.84 -31.05
N GLN A 441 -15.97 -17.47 -30.40
CA GLN A 441 -15.97 -17.68 -28.96
C GLN A 441 -16.21 -16.33 -28.25
N PRO A 442 -16.90 -16.29 -27.10
CA PRO A 442 -16.87 -15.09 -26.28
C PRO A 442 -15.41 -14.75 -25.99
N ARG A 443 -14.98 -13.55 -26.41
CA ARG A 443 -13.70 -12.98 -26.00
C ARG A 443 -13.70 -12.98 -24.46
N LYS A 444 -12.87 -13.84 -23.87
CA LYS A 444 -12.36 -13.64 -22.51
C LYS A 444 -11.70 -12.26 -22.49
N LEU A 445 -12.30 -11.33 -21.77
CA LEU A 445 -11.54 -10.22 -21.21
C LEU A 445 -10.62 -10.87 -20.17
N GLU A 446 -9.32 -10.88 -20.45
CA GLU A 446 -8.29 -11.17 -19.44
C GLU A 446 -8.32 -10.01 -18.44
N LEU A 447 -9.08 -10.20 -17.36
CA LEU A 447 -8.88 -9.44 -16.13
C LEU A 447 -7.50 -9.84 -15.61
N ASN A 448 -6.57 -8.89 -15.57
CA ASN A 448 -5.36 -9.03 -14.77
C ASN A 448 -5.79 -9.27 -13.32
N ASN A 449 -5.66 -10.52 -12.90
CA ASN A 449 -6.11 -11.03 -11.62
C ASN A 449 -5.28 -10.43 -10.49
N ASN A 450 -5.89 -9.59 -9.65
CA ASN A 450 -5.54 -9.52 -8.24
C ASN A 450 -6.85 -9.50 -7.43
N PRO A 451 -7.28 -10.62 -6.83
CA PRO A 451 -8.34 -10.59 -5.84
C PRO A 451 -7.86 -9.82 -4.61
N ILE A 452 -8.66 -8.88 -4.11
CA ILE A 452 -8.43 -8.23 -2.83
C ILE A 452 -8.53 -9.31 -1.74
N LEU A 453 -7.40 -9.67 -1.14
CA LEU A 453 -7.32 -10.56 0.02
C LEU A 453 -7.75 -9.79 1.28
N LEU A 454 -8.84 -10.24 1.91
CA LEU A 454 -9.24 -9.81 3.24
C LEU A 454 -8.72 -10.83 4.25
N SER A 455 -7.86 -10.40 5.16
CA SER A 455 -7.35 -11.24 6.25
C SER A 455 -8.07 -10.90 7.55
N LEU A 456 -8.57 -11.91 8.24
CA LEU A 456 -9.25 -11.79 9.53
C LEU A 456 -8.27 -12.18 10.64
N LYS A 457 -7.89 -11.24 11.50
CA LYS A 457 -7.04 -11.52 12.67
C LYS A 457 -7.83 -11.26 13.96
N PRO A 458 -7.89 -12.21 14.90
CA PRO A 458 -8.47 -11.94 16.21
C PRO A 458 -7.56 -11.02 17.01
N ASN A 459 -8.13 -10.01 17.67
CA ASN A 459 -7.43 -9.19 18.64
C ASN A 459 -7.31 -9.95 19.99
N PRO A 460 -6.51 -9.46 20.94
CA PRO A 460 -6.31 -10.10 22.25
C PRO A 460 -7.59 -10.24 23.11
N LYS A 461 -8.70 -9.62 22.70
CA LYS A 461 -10.01 -9.72 23.34
C LYS A 461 -10.94 -10.72 22.64
N GLY A 462 -10.48 -11.37 21.56
CA GLY A 462 -11.25 -12.33 20.77
C GLY A 462 -12.19 -11.73 19.72
N GLU A 463 -12.05 -10.43 19.41
CA GLU A 463 -12.80 -9.75 18.35
C GLU A 463 -12.02 -9.85 17.02
N TYR A 464 -12.70 -10.13 15.92
CA TYR A 464 -12.05 -10.25 14.61
C TYR A 464 -12.02 -8.90 13.90
N ILE A 465 -10.84 -8.45 13.48
CA ILE A 465 -10.66 -7.25 12.67
C ILE A 465 -10.47 -7.67 11.21
N ILE A 466 -11.20 -7.05 10.28
CA ILE A 466 -11.01 -7.23 8.84
C ILE A 466 -9.90 -6.28 8.39
N LEU A 467 -8.87 -6.83 7.76
CA LEU A 467 -7.81 -6.05 7.14
C LEU A 467 -7.78 -6.37 5.64
N SER A 468 -8.01 -5.37 4.79
CA SER A 468 -7.63 -5.48 3.37
C SER A 468 -6.15 -5.08 3.26
N SER A 469 -5.34 -5.94 2.65
CA SER A 469 -3.89 -5.72 2.57
C SER A 469 -3.49 -4.45 1.79
N LEU A 470 -4.39 -3.90 0.97
CA LEU A 470 -4.17 -2.67 0.20
C LEU A 470 -4.70 -1.40 0.88
N ALA A 471 -5.74 -1.48 1.73
CA ALA A 471 -6.34 -0.28 2.32
C ALA A 471 -5.52 0.29 3.47
N LEU A 472 -4.78 -0.52 4.22
CA LEU A 472 -4.04 -0.02 5.38
C LEU A 472 -2.78 0.77 4.99
N LYS A 473 -2.10 0.41 3.88
CA LYS A 473 -0.97 1.19 3.38
C LYS A 473 -1.41 2.46 2.65
N ARG A 474 -2.40 2.37 1.75
CA ARG A 474 -2.80 3.54 0.92
C ARG A 474 -3.68 4.57 1.63
N VAL A 475 -4.50 4.18 2.62
CA VAL A 475 -5.32 5.13 3.40
C VAL A 475 -4.53 5.81 4.51
N VAL A 476 -3.50 5.15 5.06
CA VAL A 476 -2.60 5.76 6.06
C VAL A 476 -1.56 6.68 5.39
N LEU A 477 -1.19 6.43 4.12
CA LEU A 477 -0.16 7.20 3.41
C LEU A 477 -0.68 8.19 2.35
N GLY A 478 -1.99 8.18 2.03
CA GLY A 478 -2.58 9.23 1.20
C GLY A 478 -2.16 9.23 -0.28
N GLU A 479 -1.80 8.08 -0.85
CA GLU A 479 -1.34 7.98 -2.24
C GLU A 479 -2.29 7.15 -3.13
N GLY A 480 -2.74 7.77 -4.23
CA GLY A 480 -3.18 7.12 -5.48
C GLY A 480 -4.60 6.53 -5.55
N VAL A 481 -5.57 7.35 -5.96
CA VAL A 481 -7.01 7.03 -6.13
C VAL A 481 -7.37 6.41 -7.50
N GLU A 482 -6.40 6.06 -8.36
CA GLU A 482 -6.69 5.60 -9.74
C GLU A 482 -7.28 4.18 -9.83
N ASP A 483 -7.03 3.31 -8.85
CA ASP A 483 -7.64 1.97 -8.82
C ASP A 483 -9.04 2.00 -8.20
N TYR A 484 -9.30 2.94 -7.28
CA TYR A 484 -10.61 3.12 -6.65
C TYR A 484 -11.61 3.66 -7.66
N GLU A 485 -11.24 4.62 -8.52
CA GLU A 485 -12.12 5.13 -9.58
C GLU A 485 -12.46 4.07 -10.64
N LYS A 486 -11.57 3.13 -10.94
CA LYS A 486 -11.86 2.04 -11.90
C LYS A 486 -12.82 1.02 -11.30
N ILE A 487 -12.63 0.68 -10.02
CA ILE A 487 -13.56 -0.16 -9.25
C ILE A 487 -14.90 0.55 -9.10
N TRP A 488 -14.89 1.84 -8.75
CA TRP A 488 -16.09 2.65 -8.57
C TRP A 488 -16.83 2.88 -9.88
N ASN A 489 -16.14 3.16 -10.99
CA ASN A 489 -16.76 3.23 -12.31
C ASN A 489 -17.34 1.87 -12.73
N TYR A 490 -16.67 0.75 -12.45
CA TYR A 490 -17.22 -0.58 -12.70
C TYR A 490 -18.50 -0.85 -11.89
N LEU A 491 -18.54 -0.40 -10.63
CA LEU A 491 -19.69 -0.47 -9.73
C LEU A 491 -20.82 0.52 -10.16
N GLU A 492 -20.49 1.73 -10.62
CA GLU A 492 -21.46 2.72 -11.12
C GLU A 492 -22.08 2.34 -12.47
N HIS A 493 -21.35 1.62 -13.32
CA HIS A 493 -21.87 1.11 -14.60
C HIS A 493 -22.69 -0.17 -14.43
N THR A 494 -22.65 -0.81 -13.26
CA THR A 494 -23.58 -1.88 -12.86
C THR A 494 -24.78 -1.30 -12.10
N LYS A 495 -25.36 -0.22 -12.63
CA LYS A 495 -26.70 0.26 -12.26
C LYS A 495 -27.73 -0.80 -12.67
N ASN A 496 -28.01 -1.73 -11.75
CA ASN A 496 -29.35 -2.22 -11.40
C ASN A 496 -29.37 -3.47 -10.51
N ASP A 497 -28.24 -4.09 -10.15
CA ASP A 497 -28.26 -5.28 -9.28
C ASP A 497 -27.04 -5.31 -8.34
N TYR A 498 -27.10 -4.59 -7.22
CA TYR A 498 -26.15 -4.81 -6.13
C TYR A 498 -26.56 -6.02 -5.31
N TRP A 499 -26.05 -7.19 -5.68
CA TRP A 499 -26.00 -8.39 -4.82
C TRP A 499 -24.78 -9.24 -5.19
N CYS A 500 -23.64 -9.05 -4.52
CA CYS A 500 -22.50 -9.95 -4.63
C CYS A 500 -22.11 -10.48 -3.25
N GLY A 501 -21.94 -11.80 -3.16
CA GLY A 501 -21.36 -12.47 -1.99
C GLY A 501 -20.04 -13.13 -2.37
N CYS A 502 -19.05 -13.09 -1.48
CA CYS A 502 -17.82 -13.86 -1.63
C CYS A 502 -17.90 -15.15 -0.83
N PHE A 503 -17.56 -16.28 -1.46
CA PHE A 503 -17.52 -17.60 -0.84
C PHE A 503 -16.06 -18.02 -0.65
N ILE A 504 -15.67 -18.37 0.58
CA ILE A 504 -14.34 -18.90 0.86
C ILE A 504 -14.50 -20.30 1.46
N THR A 505 -13.98 -21.29 0.75
CA THR A 505 -13.72 -22.64 1.28
C THR A 505 -12.24 -22.81 1.50
N ASN A 506 -11.87 -23.71 2.41
CA ASN A 506 -10.49 -23.91 2.86
C ASN A 506 -9.44 -24.16 1.74
N ASP A 507 -9.84 -24.45 0.49
CA ASP A 507 -8.91 -24.84 -0.59
C ASP A 507 -9.14 -24.15 -1.96
N ASP A 508 -9.95 -23.09 -2.08
CA ASP A 508 -10.16 -22.42 -3.38
C ASP A 508 -10.05 -20.88 -3.32
N LYS A 509 -9.68 -20.28 -4.47
CA LYS A 509 -9.64 -18.83 -4.71
C LYS A 509 -11.03 -18.20 -4.45
N PRO A 510 -11.11 -16.94 -3.98
CA PRO A 510 -12.39 -16.27 -3.78
C PRO A 510 -13.22 -16.26 -5.06
N ASP A 511 -14.42 -16.83 -5.00
CA ASP A 511 -15.40 -16.86 -6.08
C ASP A 511 -16.50 -15.83 -5.76
N VAL A 512 -16.77 -14.92 -6.69
CA VAL A 512 -17.81 -13.89 -6.58
C VAL A 512 -19.04 -14.40 -7.31
N ALA A 513 -20.13 -14.62 -6.58
CA ALA A 513 -21.37 -15.14 -7.13
C ALA A 513 -22.57 -14.30 -6.67
N SER A 514 -23.68 -14.35 -7.42
CA SER A 514 -24.92 -13.73 -6.98
C SER A 514 -25.50 -14.49 -5.78
N VAL A 515 -26.28 -13.81 -4.93
CA VAL A 515 -26.88 -14.44 -3.73
C VAL A 515 -27.69 -15.68 -4.09
N GLN A 516 -28.46 -15.63 -5.18
CA GLN A 516 -29.26 -16.77 -5.62
C GLN A 516 -28.41 -17.98 -6.06
N GLN A 517 -27.19 -17.75 -6.57
CA GLN A 517 -26.24 -18.83 -6.86
C GLN A 517 -25.62 -19.40 -5.57
N ILE A 518 -25.38 -18.55 -4.57
CA ILE A 518 -24.86 -18.95 -3.25
C ILE A 518 -25.92 -19.77 -2.49
N GLU A 519 -27.16 -19.30 -2.44
CA GLU A 519 -28.29 -20.01 -1.82
C GLU A 519 -28.50 -21.38 -2.44
N ASN A 520 -28.55 -21.47 -3.77
CA ASN A 520 -28.68 -22.74 -4.47
C ASN A 520 -27.51 -23.70 -4.17
N ARG A 521 -26.28 -23.20 -4.04
CA ARG A 521 -25.10 -24.01 -3.69
C ARG A 521 -25.12 -24.48 -2.23
N ILE A 522 -25.61 -23.65 -1.32
CA ILE A 522 -25.79 -23.98 0.11
C ILE A 522 -26.88 -25.04 0.26
N LEU A 523 -28.00 -24.87 -0.44
CA LEU A 523 -29.16 -25.77 -0.38
C LEU A 523 -28.93 -27.09 -1.12
N ALA A 524 -28.15 -27.10 -2.21
CA ALA A 524 -27.91 -28.30 -3.03
C ALA A 524 -26.89 -29.29 -2.43
N LYS A 525 -26.05 -28.87 -1.47
CA LYS A 525 -24.99 -29.72 -0.91
C LYS A 525 -25.28 -30.10 0.55
N LYS A 526 -25.77 -31.33 0.79
CA LYS A 526 -25.71 -31.97 2.12
C LYS A 526 -24.25 -32.10 2.56
N THR A 527 -23.75 -31.14 3.32
CA THR A 527 -22.32 -31.02 3.61
C THR A 527 -22.08 -30.92 5.11
N ARG A 528 -21.32 -31.88 5.64
CA ARG A 528 -21.19 -32.11 7.09
C ARG A 528 -20.10 -31.30 7.80
N ASP A 529 -19.10 -30.76 7.11
CA ASP A 529 -17.97 -30.12 7.79
C ASP A 529 -17.43 -28.89 7.03
N TYR A 530 -17.84 -27.67 7.43
CA TYR A 530 -17.29 -26.41 6.89
C TYR A 530 -17.33 -25.28 7.94
N LYS A 531 -16.28 -24.44 7.98
CA LYS A 531 -16.31 -23.06 8.53
C LYS A 531 -16.61 -22.13 7.34
N LYS A 532 -17.65 -21.29 7.42
CA LYS A 532 -18.09 -20.42 6.30
C LYS A 532 -18.16 -18.96 6.73
N ALA A 533 -17.79 -18.04 5.82
CA ALA A 533 -18.08 -16.61 5.93
C ALA A 533 -18.88 -16.16 4.70
N ILE A 534 -19.93 -15.36 4.93
CA ILE A 534 -20.74 -14.72 3.87
C ILE A 534 -20.69 -13.22 4.16
N ILE A 535 -20.24 -12.44 3.17
CA ILE A 535 -20.21 -10.98 3.25
C ILE A 535 -21.29 -10.45 2.31
N GLY A 536 -22.28 -9.76 2.87
CA GLY A 536 -23.33 -9.07 2.12
C GLY A 536 -23.13 -7.56 2.19
N VAL A 537 -23.20 -6.89 1.05
CA VAL A 537 -23.10 -5.42 0.95
C VAL A 537 -24.33 -4.91 0.22
N SER A 538 -25.09 -4.02 0.87
CA SER A 538 -26.22 -3.32 0.27
C SER A 538 -26.19 -1.85 0.66
N PRO A 539 -26.54 -0.94 -0.26
CA PRO A 539 -26.73 0.48 0.06
C PRO A 539 -28.00 0.73 0.88
N GLU A 540 -28.94 -0.22 0.97
CA GLU A 540 -30.19 -0.07 1.72
C GLU A 540 -30.22 -1.02 2.92
N LYS A 541 -30.24 -0.43 4.13
CA LYS A 541 -30.23 -1.18 5.41
C LYS A 541 -31.41 -2.14 5.57
N ILE A 542 -32.61 -1.74 5.14
CA ILE A 542 -33.82 -2.55 5.21
C ILE A 542 -33.69 -3.86 4.42
N VAL A 543 -33.03 -3.80 3.26
CA VAL A 543 -32.81 -4.97 2.39
C VAL A 543 -31.81 -5.96 3.00
N LEU A 544 -30.80 -5.47 3.72
CA LEU A 544 -29.89 -6.33 4.50
C LEU A 544 -30.62 -6.98 5.69
N GLU A 545 -31.50 -6.24 6.36
CA GLU A 545 -32.27 -6.73 7.49
C GLU A 545 -33.27 -7.84 7.08
N GLU A 546 -33.94 -7.69 5.94
CA GLU A 546 -34.82 -8.73 5.36
C GLU A 546 -34.02 -10.00 4.99
N PHE A 547 -32.86 -9.87 4.34
CA PHE A 547 -31.99 -11.01 4.02
C PHE A 547 -31.49 -11.76 5.27
N ILE A 548 -31.12 -11.04 6.33
CA ILE A 548 -30.74 -11.65 7.62
C ILE A 548 -31.90 -12.43 8.24
N GLN A 549 -33.13 -11.95 8.07
CA GLN A 549 -34.33 -12.60 8.59
C GLN A 549 -34.76 -13.82 7.77
N GLU A 550 -34.50 -13.84 6.45
CA GLU A 550 -34.79 -14.98 5.57
C GLU A 550 -33.72 -16.09 5.63
N LEU A 551 -32.53 -15.78 6.14
CA LEU A 551 -31.53 -16.81 6.44
C LEU A 551 -32.12 -17.78 7.47
N PRO A 552 -32.19 -19.09 7.17
CA PRO A 552 -32.86 -20.05 8.03
C PRO A 552 -32.23 -20.01 9.42
N ALA A 553 -33.03 -19.63 10.43
CA ALA A 553 -32.62 -19.62 11.82
C ALA A 553 -32.15 -21.02 12.23
N VAL A 554 -30.84 -21.22 12.31
CA VAL A 554 -30.28 -22.46 12.85
C VAL A 554 -30.36 -22.35 14.38
N ILE A 555 -31.56 -22.60 14.92
CA ILE A 555 -31.77 -22.77 16.36
C ILE A 555 -31.20 -24.14 16.75
N PHE A 556 -30.10 -24.16 17.50
CA PHE A 556 -29.62 -25.39 18.15
C PHE A 556 -30.25 -25.51 19.54
N GLU A 557 -31.40 -26.18 19.63
CA GLU A 557 -31.92 -26.66 20.92
C GLU A 557 -31.23 -27.97 21.31
N GLY A 558 -30.22 -27.88 22.18
CA GLY A 558 -29.63 -29.04 22.85
C GLY A 558 -30.13 -29.17 24.27
N LYS A 559 -31.11 -30.04 24.53
CA LYS A 559 -31.38 -30.54 25.89
C LYS A 559 -30.39 -31.66 26.21
N GLY A 560 -29.35 -31.34 26.99
CA GLY A 560 -28.42 -32.32 27.56
C GLY A 560 -27.11 -31.65 28.02
N PRO A 561 -26.42 -32.20 29.03
CA PRO A 561 -25.17 -31.60 29.52
C PRO A 561 -24.10 -31.72 28.43
N LEU A 562 -23.65 -30.56 27.95
CA LEU A 562 -22.63 -30.41 26.93
C LEU A 562 -21.31 -31.04 27.40
N LYS A 563 -20.80 -32.01 26.64
CA LYS A 563 -19.37 -32.31 26.58
C LYS A 563 -18.76 -31.37 25.56
N ASP A 564 -17.78 -30.59 26.00
CA ASP A 564 -17.04 -29.63 25.17
C ASP A 564 -16.38 -30.30 23.97
N SER A 565 -16.93 -30.09 22.77
CA SER A 565 -16.20 -30.09 21.50
C SER A 565 -17.10 -29.59 20.37
N LEU A 566 -16.54 -28.73 19.51
CA LEU A 566 -17.13 -28.15 18.28
C LEU A 566 -18.20 -27.05 18.46
N VAL A 567 -17.75 -25.85 18.81
CA VAL A 567 -18.49 -24.63 18.45
C VAL A 567 -18.34 -24.39 16.95
N LYS A 568 -19.36 -24.78 16.17
CA LYS A 568 -19.47 -24.44 14.74
C LYS A 568 -19.94 -22.99 14.59
N LYS A 569 -19.04 -22.04 14.27
CA LYS A 569 -19.41 -20.64 13.97
C LYS A 569 -19.48 -20.41 12.46
N VAL A 570 -20.61 -19.90 11.99
CA VAL A 570 -20.73 -19.21 10.70
C VAL A 570 -20.60 -17.72 11.02
N ILE A 571 -19.68 -17.02 10.36
CA ILE A 571 -19.52 -15.57 10.52
C ILE A 571 -20.21 -14.89 9.35
N ILE A 572 -21.33 -14.22 9.61
CA ILE A 572 -22.01 -13.39 8.62
C ILE A 572 -21.57 -11.96 8.91
N LEU A 573 -20.97 -11.31 7.90
CA LEU A 573 -20.48 -9.94 8.04
C LEU A 573 -21.28 -9.07 7.08
N VAL A 574 -22.03 -8.15 7.67
CA VAL A 574 -23.02 -7.32 6.98
C VAL A 574 -22.51 -5.90 7.03
N ILE A 575 -22.19 -5.34 5.86
CA ILE A 575 -21.72 -3.96 5.76
C ILE A 575 -22.85 -3.16 5.14
N SER A 576 -23.52 -2.36 5.97
CA SER A 576 -24.41 -1.29 5.51
C SER A 576 -23.55 -0.08 5.17
N LEU A 577 -23.81 0.55 4.02
CA LEU A 577 -23.07 1.71 3.54
C LEU A 577 -23.71 3.06 3.96
N GLU A 578 -24.54 3.06 5.01
CA GLU A 578 -25.06 4.29 5.66
C GLU A 578 -24.02 5.00 6.54
#